data_AF-B9LZJ7-F1
#
_entry.id   AF-B9LZJ7-F1
#
_cell.length_a   1.000
_cell.length_b   1.000
_cell.length_c   1.000
_cell.angle_alpha   90.00
_cell.angle_beta   90.00
_cell.angle_gamma   90.00
#
_symmetry.space_group_name_H-M   'P 1'
#
loop_
_entity.id
_entity.type
_entity.pdbx_description
1 polymer ?
#
loop_
_entity_poly.entity_id
_entity_poly.type
_entity_poly.pdbx_seq_one_letter_code
_entity_poly.pdbx_strand_id
1 'polypeptide(L)'
;MMIFFRQTIFLLLLISLAACSTPEKTLRPAGEKPPQPISERQVSTMQKKVALLLEKKLYRQALTTIACRNQLNQPSPGMENEFITAINGLVDTAEEAMARGEHVFAGQAFRLALAAYPAERSLRRKVRSGTRKIRIHLESCSNRLMDQGLQEYRWGELDRAIRTWKSILSFNAGHSEARKAIETATIQKKSLQVMED
;
A
#
# COMPACT_ATOMS: atom_id res chain seq x y z
N MET A 1 30.47 15.47 -33.51
CA MET A 1 31.68 15.98 -32.81
C MET A 1 31.46 15.65 -31.33
N MET A 2 32.05 14.67 -30.66
CA MET A 2 33.10 13.63 -30.82
C MET A 2 32.55 12.40 -30.04
N ILE A 3 32.38 11.17 -30.56
CA ILE A 3 33.34 10.11 -30.93
C ILE A 3 34.30 9.70 -29.80
N PHE A 4 34.43 8.38 -29.60
CA PHE A 4 35.57 7.55 -29.16
C PHE A 4 35.30 6.69 -27.90
N PHE A 5 35.10 5.35 -28.05
CA PHE A 5 36.10 4.25 -28.20
C PHE A 5 36.27 3.55 -26.82
N ARG A 6 36.21 2.23 -26.62
CA ARG A 6 36.89 1.13 -27.32
C ARG A 6 36.21 -0.22 -27.07
N GLN A 7 36.19 -1.03 -28.12
CA GLN A 7 36.16 -2.49 -28.12
C GLN A 7 37.51 -3.08 -27.69
N THR A 8 37.51 -4.34 -27.22
CA THR A 8 38.36 -5.52 -27.60
C THR A 8 38.45 -6.47 -26.39
N ILE A 9 37.91 -7.70 -26.38
CA ILE A 9 38.18 -8.94 -27.16
C ILE A 9 39.34 -9.81 -26.58
N PHE A 10 39.04 -11.13 -26.47
CA PHE A 10 39.88 -12.33 -26.35
C PHE A 10 40.59 -12.65 -25.01
N LEU A 11 40.32 -13.82 -24.41
CA LEU A 11 41.09 -15.07 -24.66
C LEU A 11 40.49 -16.30 -23.91
N LEU A 12 40.51 -17.44 -24.60
CA LEU A 12 40.20 -18.80 -24.13
C LEU A 12 41.13 -19.32 -23.04
N LEU A 13 40.61 -20.17 -22.14
CA LEU A 13 41.39 -21.30 -21.59
C LEU A 13 40.46 -22.42 -21.09
N LEU A 14 40.47 -23.53 -21.84
CA LEU A 14 40.03 -24.85 -21.42
C LEU A 14 41.05 -25.41 -20.42
N ILE A 15 40.63 -25.75 -19.21
CA ILE A 15 41.33 -26.71 -18.36
C ILE A 15 40.31 -27.68 -17.80
N SER A 16 40.38 -28.90 -18.31
CA SER A 16 39.76 -30.11 -17.77
C SER A 16 40.50 -30.57 -16.52
N LEU A 17 39.80 -30.74 -15.40
CA LEU A 17 40.18 -31.67 -14.33
C LEU A 17 38.92 -32.33 -13.76
N ALA A 18 38.80 -33.62 -14.00
CA ALA A 18 37.97 -34.52 -13.22
C ALA A 18 38.76 -34.96 -11.99
N ALA A 19 38.18 -34.83 -10.78
CA ALA A 19 38.40 -35.75 -9.66
C ALA A 19 37.44 -35.41 -8.50
N CYS A 20 36.74 -36.44 -8.03
CA CYS A 20 35.77 -36.45 -6.94
C CYS A 20 36.38 -36.17 -5.56
N SER A 21 35.66 -35.44 -4.71
CA SER A 21 35.56 -35.58 -3.24
C SER A 21 34.72 -34.38 -2.75
N THR A 22 33.69 -34.41 -1.91
CA THR A 22 32.98 -35.35 -1.03
C THR A 22 31.52 -34.84 -0.97
N PRO A 23 30.50 -35.66 -0.72
CA PRO A 23 29.17 -35.14 -0.44
C PRO A 23 29.13 -34.60 0.99
N GLU A 24 29.28 -33.29 1.14
CA GLU A 24 28.99 -32.60 2.39
C GLU A 24 27.49 -32.74 2.68
N LYS A 25 27.18 -33.57 3.67
CA LYS A 25 25.83 -33.75 4.22
C LYS A 25 25.37 -32.42 4.80
N THR A 26 24.75 -31.58 3.98
CA THR A 26 23.99 -30.44 4.47
C THR A 26 22.80 -31.00 5.25
N LEU A 27 22.90 -30.95 6.58
CA LEU A 27 21.75 -31.09 7.47
C LEU A 27 20.76 -29.98 7.10
N ARG A 28 19.77 -30.30 6.27
CA ARG A 28 18.57 -29.50 6.14
C ARG A 28 17.80 -29.62 7.45
N PRO A 29 17.43 -28.51 8.12
CA PRO A 29 16.45 -28.58 9.19
C PRO A 29 15.14 -29.13 8.59
N ALA A 30 14.74 -30.30 9.10
CA ALA A 30 13.44 -30.88 8.85
C ALA A 30 12.38 -29.92 9.43
N GLY A 31 11.44 -29.45 8.60
CA GLY A 31 10.23 -28.86 9.18
C GLY A 31 9.38 -27.93 8.33
N GLU A 32 9.79 -27.43 7.17
CA GLU A 32 8.84 -26.71 6.31
C GLU A 32 8.10 -27.69 5.40
N LYS A 33 6.96 -28.16 5.92
CA LYS A 33 5.95 -28.90 5.16
C LYS A 33 5.60 -28.08 3.91
N PRO A 34 5.61 -28.67 2.69
CA PRO A 34 5.15 -27.97 1.50
C PRO A 34 3.74 -27.39 1.76
N PRO A 35 3.43 -26.16 1.31
CA PRO A 35 2.09 -25.60 1.50
C PRO A 35 1.07 -26.59 0.93
N GLN A 36 0.26 -27.16 1.81
CA GLN A 36 -0.75 -28.14 1.43
C GLN A 36 -1.71 -27.48 0.45
N PRO A 37 -2.07 -28.14 -0.67
CA PRO A 37 -3.09 -27.63 -1.58
C PRO A 37 -4.38 -27.43 -0.78
N ILE A 38 -4.94 -26.21 -0.87
CA ILE A 38 -6.18 -25.84 -0.22
C ILE A 38 -7.26 -26.83 -0.71
N SER A 39 -7.95 -27.50 0.21
CA SER A 39 -9.02 -28.43 -0.16
C SER A 39 -10.20 -27.68 -0.79
N GLU A 40 -10.91 -28.29 -1.74
CA GLU A 40 -12.07 -27.68 -2.41
C GLU A 40 -13.12 -27.14 -1.42
N ARG A 41 -13.29 -27.81 -0.28
CA ARG A 41 -14.19 -27.38 0.80
C ARG A 41 -13.73 -26.07 1.46
N GLN A 42 -12.43 -25.87 1.61
CA GLN A 42 -11.86 -24.62 2.14
C GLN A 42 -12.00 -23.48 1.14
N VAL A 43 -11.82 -23.74 -0.16
CA VAL A 43 -12.06 -22.75 -1.23
C VAL A 43 -13.52 -22.28 -1.23
N SER A 44 -14.47 -23.22 -1.18
CA SER A 44 -15.92 -22.90 -1.12
C SER A 44 -16.29 -22.07 0.12
N THR A 45 -15.68 -22.37 1.27
CA THR A 45 -15.94 -21.62 2.52
C THR A 45 -15.40 -20.19 2.43
N MET A 46 -14.20 -20.02 1.87
CA MET A 46 -13.60 -18.70 1.64
C MET A 46 -14.45 -17.86 0.67
N GLN A 47 -14.90 -18.45 -0.44
CA GLN A 47 -15.75 -17.79 -1.44
C GLN A 47 -17.04 -17.24 -0.80
N LYS A 48 -17.74 -18.06 0.00
CA LYS A 48 -18.96 -17.62 0.71
C LYS A 48 -18.68 -16.46 1.66
N LYS A 49 -17.59 -16.53 2.42
CA LYS A 49 -17.18 -15.46 3.33
C LYS A 49 -16.88 -14.16 2.56
N VAL A 50 -16.16 -14.25 1.45
CA VAL A 50 -15.82 -13.10 0.61
C VAL A 50 -17.08 -12.48 0.01
N ALA A 51 -18.01 -13.29 -0.51
CA ALA A 51 -19.28 -12.79 -1.04
C ALA A 51 -20.05 -11.97 0.00
N LEU A 52 -20.16 -12.48 1.24
CA LEU A 52 -20.79 -11.76 2.35
C LEU A 52 -20.08 -10.44 2.70
N LEU A 53 -18.74 -10.43 2.66
CA LEU A 53 -17.97 -9.21 2.91
C LEU A 53 -18.20 -8.16 1.81
N LEU A 54 -18.29 -8.58 0.54
CA LEU A 54 -18.58 -7.68 -0.58
C LEU A 54 -19.99 -7.12 -0.51
N GLU A 55 -20.99 -7.95 -0.17
CA GLU A 55 -22.38 -7.53 0.03
C GLU A 55 -22.48 -6.45 1.12
N LYS A 56 -21.76 -6.64 2.23
CA LYS A 56 -21.66 -5.67 3.33
C LYS A 56 -20.74 -4.48 3.03
N LYS A 57 -20.20 -4.38 1.82
CA LYS A 57 -19.22 -3.35 1.40
C LYS A 57 -17.97 -3.29 2.27
N LEU A 58 -17.62 -4.39 2.94
CA LEU A 58 -16.42 -4.54 3.78
C LEU A 58 -15.19 -4.85 2.92
N TYR A 59 -14.91 -3.98 1.95
CA TYR A 59 -13.92 -4.22 0.90
C TYR A 59 -12.51 -4.44 1.42
N ARG A 60 -12.10 -3.74 2.49
CA ARG A 60 -10.80 -3.96 3.15
C ARG A 60 -10.67 -5.41 3.62
N GLN A 61 -11.68 -5.92 4.30
CA GLN A 61 -11.69 -7.29 4.83
C GLN A 61 -11.77 -8.32 3.70
N ALA A 62 -12.54 -8.01 2.65
CA ALA A 62 -12.59 -8.85 1.45
C ALA A 62 -11.19 -8.98 0.81
N LEU A 63 -10.49 -7.87 0.59
CA LEU A 63 -9.14 -7.88 0.03
C LEU A 63 -8.14 -8.65 0.90
N THR A 64 -8.14 -8.44 2.22
CA THR A 64 -7.25 -9.19 3.10
C THR A 64 -7.56 -10.69 3.12
N THR A 65 -8.83 -11.06 2.91
CA THR A 65 -9.25 -12.47 2.83
C THR A 65 -8.86 -13.11 1.50
N ILE A 66 -8.91 -12.35 0.40
CA ILE A 66 -8.62 -12.86 -0.95
C ILE A 66 -7.12 -12.85 -1.26
N ALA A 67 -6.33 -11.97 -0.63
CA ALA A 67 -4.91 -11.77 -0.92
C ALA A 67 -4.09 -13.07 -0.81
N CYS A 68 -3.34 -13.41 -1.86
CA CYS A 68 -2.49 -14.58 -1.90
C CYS A 68 -1.24 -14.35 -1.05
N ARG A 69 -0.96 -15.24 -0.08
CA ARG A 69 0.27 -15.19 0.74
C ARG A 69 0.56 -13.81 1.35
N ASN A 70 -0.49 -13.10 1.77
CA ASN A 70 -0.44 -11.73 2.30
C ASN A 70 0.05 -10.66 1.30
N GLN A 71 0.15 -10.97 0.01
CA GLN A 71 0.44 -10.01 -1.05
C GLN A 71 -0.86 -9.35 -1.50
N LEU A 72 -1.12 -8.14 -0.99
CA LEU A 72 -2.39 -7.44 -1.20
C LEU A 72 -2.69 -7.12 -2.67
N ASN A 73 -1.68 -7.12 -3.55
CA ASN A 73 -1.78 -6.86 -4.99
C ASN A 73 -1.95 -8.13 -5.86
N GLN A 74 -2.09 -9.30 -5.23
CA GLN A 74 -2.30 -10.59 -5.90
C GLN A 74 -3.49 -11.33 -5.28
N PRO A 75 -4.55 -11.64 -6.05
CA PRO A 75 -5.63 -12.46 -5.55
C PRO A 75 -5.21 -13.94 -5.45
N SER A 76 -5.91 -14.67 -4.59
CA SER A 76 -5.88 -16.14 -4.62
C SER A 76 -6.48 -16.65 -5.95
N PRO A 77 -5.99 -17.77 -6.52
CA PRO A 77 -6.49 -18.30 -7.78
C PRO A 77 -8.01 -18.50 -7.78
N GLY A 78 -8.69 -18.03 -8.82
CA GLY A 78 -10.15 -18.15 -8.97
C GLY A 78 -10.97 -17.10 -8.21
N MET A 79 -10.32 -16.10 -7.60
CA MET A 79 -10.97 -14.99 -6.87
C MET A 79 -10.75 -13.63 -7.55
N GLU A 80 -10.36 -13.63 -8.83
CA GLU A 80 -9.95 -12.43 -9.55
C GLU A 80 -11.10 -11.42 -9.68
N ASN A 81 -12.34 -11.89 -9.85
CA ASN A 81 -13.49 -11.02 -10.02
C ASN A 81 -13.89 -10.33 -8.70
N GLU A 82 -13.91 -11.08 -7.60
CA GLU A 82 -14.16 -10.58 -6.25
C GLU A 82 -13.09 -9.57 -5.84
N PHE A 83 -11.84 -9.85 -6.19
CA PHE A 83 -10.71 -8.95 -5.94
C PHE A 83 -10.88 -7.62 -6.67
N ILE A 84 -11.20 -7.65 -7.96
CA ILE A 84 -11.47 -6.44 -8.75
C ILE A 84 -12.70 -5.69 -8.20
N THR A 85 -13.75 -6.41 -7.82
CA THR A 85 -14.96 -5.84 -7.21
C THR A 85 -14.62 -5.11 -5.92
N ALA A 86 -13.78 -5.68 -5.07
CA ALA A 86 -13.34 -5.04 -3.83
C ALA A 86 -12.51 -3.77 -4.08
N ILE A 87 -11.60 -3.77 -5.06
CA ILE A 87 -10.80 -2.58 -5.41
C ILE A 87 -11.70 -1.47 -5.95
N ASN A 88 -12.60 -1.78 -6.89
CA ASN A 88 -13.52 -0.79 -7.45
C ASN A 88 -14.45 -0.23 -6.36
N GLY A 89 -14.96 -1.09 -5.47
CA GLY A 89 -15.78 -0.67 -4.33
C GLY A 89 -15.02 0.23 -3.35
N LEU A 90 -13.74 -0.04 -3.07
CA LEU A 90 -12.90 0.87 -2.27
C LEU A 90 -12.76 2.23 -2.90
N VAL A 91 -12.51 2.28 -4.21
CA VAL A 91 -12.36 3.54 -4.95
C VAL A 91 -13.67 4.33 -4.89
N ASP A 92 -14.82 3.69 -5.09
CA ASP A 92 -16.11 4.36 -5.01
C ASP A 92 -16.41 4.90 -3.61
N THR A 93 -16.18 4.07 -2.59
CA THR A 93 -16.38 4.49 -1.20
C THR A 93 -15.46 5.66 -0.85
N ALA A 94 -14.24 5.68 -1.37
CA ALA A 94 -13.29 6.77 -1.17
C ALA A 94 -13.73 8.06 -1.89
N GLU A 95 -14.21 7.95 -3.13
CA GLU A 95 -14.73 9.09 -3.90
C GLU A 95 -15.99 9.68 -3.23
N GLU A 96 -16.90 8.84 -2.72
CA GLU A 96 -18.07 9.26 -1.94
C GLU A 96 -17.67 9.95 -0.63
N ALA A 97 -16.75 9.37 0.14
CA ALA A 97 -16.25 9.96 1.38
C ALA A 97 -15.56 11.31 1.12
N MET A 98 -14.79 11.41 0.05
CA MET A 98 -14.15 12.66 -0.36
C MET A 98 -15.20 13.73 -0.70
N ALA A 99 -16.32 13.35 -1.35
CA ALA A 99 -17.43 14.26 -1.63
C ALA A 99 -18.16 14.72 -0.36
N ARG A 100 -18.18 13.92 0.70
CA ARG A 100 -18.72 14.28 2.03
C ARG A 100 -17.73 15.08 2.90
N GLY A 101 -16.51 15.33 2.43
CA GLY A 101 -15.47 16.00 3.21
C GLY A 101 -14.74 15.09 4.22
N GLU A 102 -14.99 13.78 4.19
CA GLU A 102 -14.35 12.78 5.06
C GLU A 102 -12.94 12.42 4.55
N HIS A 103 -12.07 13.42 4.46
CA HIS A 103 -10.77 13.31 3.78
C HIS A 103 -9.81 12.28 4.39
N VAL A 104 -9.87 12.06 5.70
CA VAL A 104 -9.07 11.01 6.36
C VAL A 104 -9.47 9.62 5.88
N PHE A 105 -10.77 9.34 5.90
CA PHE A 105 -11.31 8.04 5.48
C PHE A 105 -11.07 7.81 3.98
N ALA A 106 -11.36 8.83 3.15
CA ALA A 106 -11.09 8.78 1.72
C ALA A 106 -9.62 8.51 1.41
N GLY A 107 -8.70 9.24 2.06
CA GLY A 107 -7.26 9.05 1.91
C GLY A 107 -6.81 7.62 2.27
N GLN A 108 -7.31 7.07 3.36
CA GLN A 108 -7.01 5.70 3.78
C GLN A 108 -7.52 4.65 2.78
N ALA A 109 -8.72 4.85 2.23
CA ALA A 109 -9.30 3.95 1.23
C ALA A 109 -8.54 4.04 -0.12
N PHE A 110 -8.18 5.23 -0.59
CA PHE A 110 -7.32 5.39 -1.78
C PHE A 110 -5.93 4.78 -1.59
N ARG A 111 -5.30 4.95 -0.41
CA ARG A 111 -4.01 4.32 -0.09
C ARG A 111 -4.13 2.80 -0.15
N LEU A 112 -5.20 2.23 0.39
CA LEU A 112 -5.45 0.80 0.34
C LEU A 112 -5.67 0.30 -1.09
N ALA A 113 -6.44 1.03 -1.90
CA ALA A 113 -6.66 0.71 -3.31
C ALA A 113 -5.34 0.73 -4.11
N LEU A 114 -4.43 1.66 -3.83
CA LEU A 114 -3.09 1.68 -4.42
C LEU A 114 -2.24 0.48 -3.99
N ALA A 115 -2.29 0.11 -2.70
CA ALA A 115 -1.54 -1.04 -2.19
C ALA A 115 -2.07 -2.36 -2.75
N ALA A 116 -3.38 -2.45 -3.00
CA ALA A 116 -4.05 -3.61 -3.58
C ALA A 116 -4.03 -3.61 -5.13
N TYR A 117 -3.48 -2.58 -5.77
CA TYR A 117 -3.59 -2.42 -7.22
C TYR A 117 -2.94 -3.60 -7.95
N PRO A 118 -3.62 -4.28 -8.90
CA PRO A 118 -3.16 -5.59 -9.37
C PRO A 118 -1.78 -5.55 -10.02
N ALA A 119 -0.92 -6.51 -9.65
CA ALA A 119 0.39 -6.70 -10.29
C ALA A 119 0.26 -7.24 -11.72
N GLU A 120 -0.80 -8.02 -12.00
CA GLU A 120 -1.04 -8.61 -13.30
C GLU A 120 -1.73 -7.64 -14.27
N ARG A 121 -1.21 -7.52 -15.50
CA ARG A 121 -1.73 -6.57 -16.51
C ARG A 121 -3.19 -6.86 -16.90
N SER A 122 -3.59 -8.13 -16.96
CA SER A 122 -4.95 -8.54 -17.33
C SER A 122 -5.97 -7.97 -16.33
N LEU A 123 -5.68 -8.09 -15.04
CA LEU A 123 -6.49 -7.61 -13.93
C LEU A 123 -6.50 -6.08 -13.84
N ARG A 124 -5.34 -5.43 -14.07
CA ARG A 124 -5.27 -3.95 -14.10
C ARG A 124 -6.28 -3.32 -15.05
N ARG A 125 -6.55 -3.94 -16.20
CA ARG A 125 -7.51 -3.43 -17.19
C ARG A 125 -8.96 -3.49 -16.72
N LYS A 126 -9.26 -4.32 -15.71
CA LYS A 126 -10.60 -4.46 -15.13
C LYS A 126 -10.85 -3.50 -13.96
N VAL A 127 -9.80 -2.87 -13.41
CA VAL A 127 -9.96 -1.81 -12.41
C VAL A 127 -10.43 -0.54 -13.13
N ARG A 128 -11.56 0.03 -12.71
CA ARG A 128 -12.18 1.18 -13.40
C ARG A 128 -11.30 2.43 -13.32
N SER A 129 -10.66 2.66 -12.17
CA SER A 129 -9.82 3.82 -11.93
C SER A 129 -8.34 3.47 -12.01
N GLY A 130 -7.61 4.13 -12.89
CA GLY A 130 -6.16 3.98 -13.00
C GLY A 130 -5.41 4.54 -11.79
N THR A 131 -4.22 4.01 -11.50
CA THR A 131 -3.36 4.46 -10.38
C THR A 131 -3.09 5.96 -10.38
N ARG A 132 -2.97 6.59 -11.56
CA ARG A 132 -2.80 8.05 -11.69
C ARG A 132 -3.97 8.81 -11.07
N LYS A 133 -5.22 8.43 -11.40
CA LYS A 133 -6.43 9.07 -10.85
C LYS A 133 -6.50 8.87 -9.33
N ILE A 134 -6.23 7.64 -8.86
CA ILE A 134 -6.24 7.32 -7.42
C ILE A 134 -5.19 8.16 -6.67
N ARG A 135 -3.98 8.34 -7.22
CA ARG A 135 -2.95 9.21 -6.62
C ARG A 135 -3.38 10.68 -6.57
N ILE A 136 -4.01 11.20 -7.63
CA ILE A 136 -4.54 12.57 -7.64
C ILE A 136 -5.55 12.77 -6.51
N HIS A 137 -6.47 11.81 -6.30
CA HIS A 137 -7.43 11.90 -5.21
C HIS A 137 -6.79 11.75 -3.82
N LEU A 138 -5.81 10.87 -3.67
CA LEU A 138 -5.03 10.73 -2.44
C LEU A 138 -4.36 12.07 -2.06
N GLU A 139 -3.69 12.72 -3.01
CA GLU A 139 -3.05 14.02 -2.81
C GLU A 139 -4.09 15.11 -2.51
N SER A 140 -5.26 15.08 -3.17
CA SER A 140 -6.36 16.01 -2.86
C SER A 140 -6.83 15.87 -1.41
N CYS A 141 -6.91 14.65 -0.87
CA CYS A 141 -7.21 14.44 0.55
C CYS A 141 -6.13 15.02 1.47
N SER A 142 -4.85 14.84 1.12
CA SER A 142 -3.74 15.46 1.85
C SER A 142 -3.82 16.99 1.84
N ASN A 143 -4.07 17.60 0.68
CA ASN A 143 -4.17 19.06 0.55
C ASN A 143 -5.32 19.65 1.38
N ARG A 144 -6.50 19.01 1.36
CA ARG A 144 -7.65 19.46 2.17
C ARG A 144 -7.37 19.44 3.67
N LEU A 145 -6.67 18.40 4.14
CA LEU A 145 -6.26 18.31 5.54
C LEU A 145 -5.12 19.29 5.88
N MET A 146 -4.23 19.60 4.93
CA MET A 146 -3.23 20.66 5.11
C MET A 146 -3.91 22.02 5.32
N ASP A 147 -4.88 22.36 4.46
CA ASP A 147 -5.65 23.61 4.57
C ASP A 147 -6.39 23.69 5.89
N GLN A 148 -7.06 22.61 6.32
CA GLN A 148 -7.76 22.55 7.60
C GLN A 148 -6.79 22.76 8.78
N GLY A 149 -5.66 22.04 8.81
CA GLY A 149 -4.69 22.18 9.89
C GLY A 149 -4.06 23.58 9.92
N LEU A 150 -3.89 24.23 8.76
CA LEU A 150 -3.42 25.61 8.68
C LEU A 150 -4.44 26.60 9.27
N GLN A 151 -5.75 26.38 9.05
CA GLN A 151 -6.80 27.20 9.67
C GLN A 151 -6.80 27.05 11.18
N GLU A 152 -6.75 25.81 11.68
CA GLU A 152 -6.66 25.50 13.11
C GLU A 152 -5.42 26.16 13.73
N TYR A 153 -4.27 26.07 13.06
CA TYR A 153 -3.03 26.71 13.50
C TYR A 153 -3.17 28.23 13.60
N ARG A 154 -3.78 28.88 12.60
CA ARG A 154 -4.01 30.33 12.58
C ARG A 154 -4.94 30.81 13.69
N TRP A 155 -5.84 29.96 14.15
CA TRP A 155 -6.69 30.22 15.32
C TRP A 155 -6.01 29.96 16.66
N GLY A 156 -4.72 29.60 16.67
CA GLY A 156 -4.00 29.23 17.89
C GLY A 156 -4.32 27.83 18.39
N GLU A 157 -5.10 27.04 17.65
CA GLU A 157 -5.55 25.71 18.02
C GLU A 157 -4.49 24.66 17.67
N LEU A 158 -3.30 24.83 18.23
CA LEU A 158 -2.10 24.05 17.88
C LEU A 158 -2.32 22.54 18.03
N ASP A 159 -3.05 22.13 19.06
CA ASP A 159 -3.39 20.71 19.29
C ASP A 159 -4.32 20.14 18.23
N ARG A 160 -5.28 20.94 17.73
CA ARG A 160 -6.15 20.53 16.62
C ARG A 160 -5.33 20.41 15.34
N ALA A 161 -4.54 21.44 15.02
CA ALA A 161 -3.68 21.47 13.84
C ALA A 161 -2.74 20.26 13.76
N ILE A 162 -2.05 19.96 14.87
CA ILE A 162 -1.14 18.80 14.96
C ILE A 162 -1.90 17.49 14.72
N ARG A 163 -3.09 17.30 15.29
CA ARG A 163 -3.91 16.10 15.06
C ARG A 163 -4.33 15.98 13.60
N THR A 164 -4.76 17.08 12.99
CA THR A 164 -5.17 17.12 11.59
C THR A 164 -4.01 16.74 10.67
N TRP A 165 -2.82 17.31 10.83
CA TRP A 165 -1.66 16.93 10.03
C TRP A 165 -1.15 15.51 10.31
N LYS A 166 -1.24 15.02 11.56
CA LYS A 166 -0.94 13.60 11.86
C LYS A 166 -1.89 12.65 11.13
N SER A 167 -3.15 13.03 10.93
CA SER A 167 -4.11 12.20 10.18
C SER A 167 -3.67 11.98 8.72
N ILE A 168 -3.00 12.97 8.10
CA ILE A 168 -2.41 12.82 6.76
C ILE A 168 -1.40 11.68 6.75
N LEU A 169 -0.55 11.59 7.78
CA LEU A 169 0.49 10.56 7.88
C LEU A 169 -0.07 9.14 8.01
N SER A 170 -1.34 8.98 8.44
CA SER A 170 -1.99 7.66 8.52
C SER A 170 -2.22 7.02 7.14
N PHE A 171 -2.32 7.82 6.09
CA PHE A 171 -2.50 7.34 4.72
C PHE A 171 -1.48 7.91 3.73
N ASN A 172 -0.65 8.86 4.14
CA ASN A 172 0.45 9.42 3.38
C ASN A 172 1.69 9.61 4.27
N ALA A 173 2.25 8.49 4.72
CA ALA A 173 3.44 8.47 5.56
C ALA A 173 4.66 9.20 4.97
N GLY A 174 4.69 9.43 3.65
CA GLY A 174 5.74 10.18 2.96
C GLY A 174 5.57 11.70 2.98
N HIS A 175 4.41 12.23 3.41
CA HIS A 175 4.05 13.64 3.27
C HIS A 175 4.96 14.57 4.10
N SER A 176 5.92 15.20 3.44
CA SER A 176 6.99 15.99 4.08
C SER A 176 6.48 17.28 4.70
N GLU A 177 5.55 17.96 4.05
CA GLU A 177 4.99 19.22 4.53
C GLU A 177 4.21 19.05 5.85
N ALA A 178 3.41 17.99 5.96
CA ALA A 178 2.69 17.66 7.19
C ALA A 178 3.64 17.40 8.35
N ARG A 179 4.77 16.69 8.12
CA ARG A 179 5.79 16.48 9.16
C ARG A 179 6.39 17.80 9.65
N LYS A 180 6.76 18.69 8.72
CA LYS A 180 7.32 20.01 9.07
C LYS A 180 6.30 20.84 9.86
N ALA A 181 5.05 20.86 9.42
CA ALA A 181 3.99 21.59 10.09
C ALA A 181 3.75 21.08 11.52
N ILE A 182 3.74 19.75 11.72
CA ILE A 182 3.66 19.13 13.05
C ILE A 182 4.84 19.56 13.93
N GLU A 183 6.06 19.54 13.41
CA GLU A 183 7.26 19.94 14.14
C GLU A 183 7.18 21.40 14.59
N THR A 184 6.88 22.32 13.66
CA THR A 184 6.73 23.75 13.96
C THR A 184 5.66 24.01 15.03
N ALA A 185 4.47 23.46 14.86
CA ALA A 185 3.39 23.65 15.84
C ALA A 185 3.70 23.01 17.19
N THR A 186 4.43 21.89 17.21
CA THR A 186 4.86 21.24 18.47
C THR A 186 5.87 22.12 19.21
N ILE A 187 6.83 22.73 18.51
CA ILE A 187 7.79 23.67 19.12
C ILE A 187 7.04 24.87 19.70
N GLN A 188 6.18 25.51 18.91
CA GLN A 188 5.41 26.67 19.36
C GLN A 188 4.56 26.34 20.59
N LYS A 189 3.87 25.19 20.58
CA LYS A 189 3.05 24.75 21.71
C LYS A 189 3.87 24.66 23.00
N LYS A 190 5.06 24.04 22.94
CA LYS A 190 5.94 23.92 24.10
C LYS A 190 6.39 25.28 24.62
N SER A 191 6.74 26.20 23.72
CA SER A 191 7.14 27.56 24.12
C SER A 191 6.02 28.31 24.83
N LEU A 192 4.76 28.15 24.39
CA LEU A 192 3.60 28.76 25.05
C LEU A 192 3.39 28.20 26.46
N GLN A 193 3.51 26.88 26.64
CA GLN A 193 3.36 26.23 27.95
C GLN A 193 4.39 26.74 28.98
N VAL A 194 5.65 26.92 28.55
CA VAL A 194 6.72 27.44 29.43
C VAL A 194 6.48 28.90 29.84
N MET A 195 5.72 29.69 29.08
CA MET A 195 5.40 31.08 29.42
C MET A 195 4.18 31.24 30.32
N GLU A 196 3.37 30.19 30.46
CA GLU A 196 2.18 30.17 31.32
C GLU A 196 2.48 29.67 32.75
N ASP A 197 3.63 29.03 32.95
CA ASP A 197 4.15 28.52 34.24
C ASP A 197 5.06 29.55 34.94
#